data_AF-A0A497PZ28-F1
#
_entry.id   AF-A0A497PZ28-F1
#
_cell.length_a   1.000
_cell.length_b   1.000
_cell.length_c   1.000
_cell.angle_alpha   90.00
_cell.angle_beta   90.00
_cell.angle_gamma   90.00
#
_symmetry.space_group_name_H-M   'P 1'
#
loop_
_entity.id
_entity.type
_entity.pdbx_description
1 polymer ?
#
loop_
_entity_poly.entity_id
_entity_poly.type
_entity_poly.pdbx_seq_one_letter_code
_entity_poly.pdbx_strand_id
1 'polypeptide(L)'
;MTPGEEVTVADETSLVSSRRVILLVILSMVVFALVGWYGRFDEVMTALSSIPWYFVLPAMMALSLLNYIIRYAKWQYFLRRIDVNIPHSDSFAIFLAGFTLTATPGKIGEAIKGYFIRDIDGTPIAKTVPVVISERVTDLLALVILAVLGFALGISAGDELLSVLLLGGAVFGAAIVLGSGTFYNKILAKLTSVGPLKRFQYSCDIIEGTMTGTLSPRPMLLTTAISVPGWFMECLELWLLLTLLAGSSLSPIILLLSATFVHATASVIGALTFSPGGVGTYEVTSVVLLTVILGVTTPIASAATILIRVVTLWFSVVVGFVALAVVNRRDRKRKHESIHQS
;
A
#
# COMPACT_ATOMS: atom_id res chain seq x y z
N MET A 1 2.21 12.02 45.89
CA MET A 1 3.38 12.35 45.05
C MET A 1 3.62 11.16 44.14
N THR A 2 2.99 11.17 42.97
CA THR A 2 3.21 10.19 41.90
C THR A 2 4.26 10.76 40.95
N PRO A 3 5.38 10.09 40.71
CA PRO A 3 6.35 10.55 39.74
C PRO A 3 5.72 10.43 38.35
N GLY A 4 5.62 11.56 37.65
CA GLY A 4 5.30 11.56 36.23
C GLY A 4 6.41 10.86 35.47
N GLU A 5 6.03 9.86 34.68
CA GLU A 5 6.90 9.30 33.65
C GLU A 5 7.19 10.40 32.63
N GLU A 6 8.36 11.02 32.76
CA GLU A 6 9.08 11.60 31.63
C GLU A 6 9.39 10.46 30.65
N VAL A 7 8.45 10.19 29.74
CA VAL A 7 8.72 9.40 28.54
C VAL A 7 9.63 10.25 27.66
N THR A 8 10.93 10.07 27.85
CA THR A 8 11.98 10.76 27.10
C THR A 8 11.85 10.44 25.60
N VAL A 9 11.99 11.49 24.79
CA VAL A 9 11.92 11.56 23.31
C VAL A 9 12.84 10.56 22.57
N ALA A 10 13.72 9.84 23.29
CA ALA A 10 14.58 8.79 22.73
C ALA A 10 13.79 7.54 22.29
N ASP A 11 12.65 7.23 22.92
CA ASP A 11 11.91 6.00 22.62
C ASP A 11 11.02 6.10 21.36
N GLU A 12 10.73 7.29 20.86
CA GLU A 12 9.86 7.48 19.68
C GLU A 12 10.55 7.06 18.36
N THR A 13 11.90 7.07 18.33
CA THR A 13 12.68 6.49 17.23
C THR A 13 12.67 4.95 17.22
N SER A 14 12.18 4.30 18.29
CA SER A 14 12.10 2.84 18.40
C SER A 14 10.91 2.23 17.65
N LEU A 15 9.92 3.04 17.25
CA LEU A 15 8.73 2.60 16.50
C LEU A 15 9.08 2.04 15.11
N VAL A 16 10.06 2.66 14.43
CA VAL A 16 10.66 2.14 13.19
C VAL A 16 11.92 1.38 13.58
N SER A 17 11.77 0.15 14.04
CA SER A 17 12.92 -0.71 14.39
C SER A 17 13.80 -0.92 13.15
N SER A 18 14.99 -0.31 13.15
CA SER A 18 15.98 -0.44 12.07
C SER A 18 16.28 -1.92 11.77
N ARG A 19 16.28 -2.77 12.81
CA ARG A 19 16.42 -4.22 12.68
C ARG A 19 15.32 -4.83 11.80
N ARG A 20 14.05 -4.45 11.98
CA ARG A 20 12.94 -4.96 11.15
C ARG A 20 13.10 -4.51 9.71
N VAL A 21 13.42 -3.25 9.48
CA VAL A 21 13.66 -2.72 8.12
C VAL A 21 14.81 -3.47 7.44
N ILE A 22 15.93 -3.68 8.13
CA ILE A 22 17.08 -4.45 7.62
C ILE A 22 16.66 -5.88 7.26
N LEU A 23 15.90 -6.56 8.12
CA LEU A 23 15.40 -7.91 7.84
C LEU A 23 14.49 -7.96 6.60
N LEU A 24 13.65 -6.93 6.40
CA LEU A 24 12.79 -6.82 5.21
C LEU A 24 13.58 -6.56 3.92
N VAL A 25 14.62 -5.72 4.01
CA VAL A 25 15.58 -5.49 2.91
C VAL A 25 16.27 -6.80 2.54
N ILE A 26 16.84 -7.50 3.53
CA ILE A 26 17.52 -8.79 3.32
C ILE A 26 16.56 -9.81 2.69
N LEU A 27 15.34 -9.95 3.23
CA LEU A 27 14.34 -10.86 2.68
C LEU A 27 14.06 -10.56 1.21
N SER A 28 13.91 -9.29 0.85
CA SER A 28 13.64 -8.88 -0.53
C SER A 28 14.84 -9.08 -1.44
N MET A 29 16.06 -8.84 -0.95
CA MET A 29 17.29 -9.14 -1.69
C MET A 29 17.40 -10.63 -2.00
N VAL A 30 17.07 -11.50 -1.04
CA VAL A 30 17.04 -12.95 -1.26
C VAL A 30 16.00 -13.32 -2.32
N VAL A 31 14.78 -12.78 -2.22
CA VAL A 31 13.74 -13.03 -3.23
C VAL A 31 14.17 -12.54 -4.61
N PHE A 32 14.73 -11.33 -4.73
CA PHE A 32 15.21 -10.81 -6.00
C PHE A 32 16.37 -11.63 -6.58
N ALA A 33 17.26 -12.15 -5.72
CA ALA A 33 18.32 -13.07 -6.15
C ALA A 33 17.74 -14.39 -6.68
N LEU A 34 16.73 -14.95 -6.01
CA LEU A 34 16.04 -16.17 -6.47
C LEU A 34 15.30 -15.95 -7.79
N VAL A 35 14.61 -14.83 -7.94
CA VAL A 35 13.93 -14.44 -9.19
C VAL A 35 14.95 -14.21 -10.30
N GLY A 36 16.06 -13.53 -10.02
CA GLY A 36 17.15 -13.32 -10.98
C GLY A 36 17.83 -14.63 -11.39
N TRP A 37 18.01 -15.56 -10.46
CA TRP A 37 18.52 -16.91 -10.75
C TRP A 37 17.56 -17.71 -11.62
N TYR A 38 16.26 -17.72 -11.30
CA TYR A 38 15.21 -18.35 -12.11
C TYR A 38 15.13 -17.75 -13.52
N GLY A 39 15.30 -16.44 -13.63
CA GLY A 39 15.38 -15.70 -14.89
C GLY A 39 16.68 -15.86 -15.67
N ARG A 40 17.65 -16.64 -15.19
CA ARG A 40 19.03 -16.71 -15.72
C ARG A 40 19.71 -15.34 -15.60
N PHE A 41 20.47 -15.15 -14.51
CA PHE A 41 21.00 -13.87 -14.06
C PHE A 41 21.66 -13.04 -15.19
N ASP A 42 22.45 -13.66 -16.04
CA ASP A 42 23.14 -12.98 -17.15
C ASP A 42 22.17 -12.40 -18.18
N GLU A 43 21.09 -13.11 -18.48
CA GLU A 43 20.05 -12.66 -19.42
C GLU A 43 19.17 -11.58 -18.81
N VAL A 44 18.86 -11.70 -17.51
CA VAL A 44 18.18 -10.63 -16.75
C VAL A 44 19.00 -9.35 -16.78
N MET A 45 20.31 -9.44 -16.52
CA MET A 45 21.19 -8.28 -16.54
C MET A 45 21.31 -7.69 -17.95
N THR A 46 21.38 -8.54 -18.97
CA THR A 46 21.37 -8.11 -20.37
C THR A 46 20.09 -7.35 -20.70
N ALA A 47 18.93 -7.88 -20.31
CA ALA A 47 17.63 -7.22 -20.49
C ALA A 47 17.60 -5.86 -19.79
N LEU A 48 18.02 -5.78 -18.53
CA LEU A 48 18.10 -4.52 -17.78
C LEU A 48 19.07 -3.51 -18.42
N SER A 49 20.20 -3.97 -18.97
CA SER A 49 21.19 -3.09 -19.61
C SER A 49 20.70 -2.45 -20.91
N SER A 50 19.72 -3.08 -21.58
CA SER A 50 19.10 -2.56 -22.80
C SER A 50 18.11 -1.41 -22.56
N ILE A 51 17.70 -1.18 -21.31
CA ILE A 51 16.73 -0.14 -20.97
C ILE A 51 17.38 1.25 -21.11
N PRO A 52 16.74 2.20 -21.81
CA PRO A 52 17.20 3.57 -21.88
C PRO A 52 16.89 4.31 -20.55
N TRP A 53 17.71 4.05 -19.53
CA TRP A 53 17.51 4.49 -18.14
C TRP A 53 17.27 5.99 -17.97
N TYR A 54 17.90 6.81 -18.82
CA TYR A 54 17.77 8.27 -18.79
C TYR A 54 16.31 8.74 -18.91
N PHE A 55 15.48 8.04 -19.69
CA PHE A 55 14.08 8.39 -19.87
C PHE A 55 13.13 7.53 -19.02
N VAL A 56 13.44 6.24 -18.90
CA VAL A 56 12.53 5.26 -18.28
C VAL A 56 12.44 5.45 -16.79
N LEU A 57 13.57 5.64 -16.10
CA LEU A 57 13.57 5.77 -14.65
C LEU A 57 12.82 7.04 -14.19
N PRO A 58 13.07 8.24 -14.76
CA PRO A 58 12.26 9.42 -14.42
C PRO A 58 10.78 9.26 -14.75
N ALA A 59 10.44 8.61 -15.87
CA ALA A 59 9.04 8.38 -16.23
C ALA A 59 8.31 7.50 -15.21
N MET A 60 8.93 6.38 -14.78
CA MET A 60 8.34 5.52 -13.76
C MET A 60 8.26 6.23 -12.40
N MET A 61 9.30 6.96 -11.99
CA MET A 61 9.26 7.74 -10.75
C MET A 61 8.15 8.81 -10.78
N ALA A 62 7.92 9.46 -11.93
CA ALA A 62 6.83 10.42 -12.09
C ALA A 62 5.45 9.76 -11.96
N LEU A 63 5.26 8.56 -12.53
CA LEU A 63 4.03 7.76 -12.36
C LEU A 63 3.80 7.39 -10.89
N SER A 64 4.85 6.93 -10.19
CA SER A 64 4.81 6.64 -8.75
C SER A 64 4.48 7.89 -7.91
N LEU A 65 5.06 9.05 -8.22
CA LEU A 65 4.73 10.30 -7.54
C LEU A 65 3.27 10.73 -7.80
N LEU A 66 2.78 10.57 -9.02
CA LEU A 66 1.38 10.85 -9.36
C LEU A 66 0.42 9.93 -8.59
N ASN A 67 0.76 8.64 -8.48
CA ASN A 67 0.05 7.70 -7.61
C ASN A 67 -0.01 8.21 -6.17
N TYR A 68 1.11 8.68 -5.61
CA TYR A 68 1.14 9.20 -4.23
C TYR A 68 0.26 10.44 -4.04
N ILE A 69 0.19 11.34 -5.04
CA ILE A 69 -0.69 12.51 -5.02
C ILE A 69 -2.17 12.09 -5.02
N ILE A 70 -2.53 11.13 -5.88
CA ILE A 70 -3.90 10.59 -5.95
C ILE A 70 -4.29 9.93 -4.62
N ARG A 71 -3.41 9.09 -4.07
CA ARG A 71 -3.65 8.43 -2.78
C ARG A 71 -3.68 9.42 -1.62
N TYR A 72 -2.93 10.52 -1.69
CA TYR A 72 -3.03 11.60 -0.72
C TYR A 72 -4.40 12.29 -0.75
N ALA A 73 -5.00 12.50 -1.93
CA ALA A 73 -6.35 13.05 -2.03
C ALA A 73 -7.38 12.14 -1.31
N LYS A 74 -7.26 10.82 -1.46
CA LYS A 74 -8.03 9.84 -0.70
C LYS A 74 -7.80 9.96 0.81
N TRP A 75 -6.54 10.05 1.23
CA TRP A 75 -6.18 10.22 2.64
C TRP A 75 -6.81 11.48 3.24
N GLN A 76 -6.77 12.62 2.54
CA GLN A 76 -7.44 13.86 2.97
C GLN A 76 -8.96 13.69 3.09
N TYR A 77 -9.56 12.97 2.14
CA TYR A 77 -10.98 12.67 2.21
C TYR A 77 -11.31 11.88 3.50
N PHE A 78 -10.54 10.84 3.82
CA PHE A 78 -10.78 10.08 5.04
C PHE A 78 -10.56 10.90 6.32
N LEU A 79 -9.51 11.72 6.41
CA LEU A 79 -9.30 12.57 7.57
C LEU A 79 -10.48 13.53 7.82
N ARG A 80 -11.01 14.14 6.76
CA ARG A 80 -12.21 14.98 6.85
C ARG A 80 -13.45 14.21 7.33
N ARG A 81 -13.55 12.92 6.98
CA ARG A 81 -14.67 12.04 7.41
C ARG A 81 -14.61 11.66 8.88
N ILE A 82 -13.43 11.77 9.50
CA ILE A 82 -13.23 11.54 10.92
C ILE A 82 -12.93 12.84 11.67
N ASP A 83 -13.28 14.00 11.10
CA ASP A 83 -13.11 15.33 11.72
C ASP A 83 -11.66 15.62 12.18
N VAL A 84 -10.68 15.11 11.45
CA VAL A 84 -9.26 15.41 11.68
C VAL A 84 -8.83 16.52 10.74
N ASN A 85 -8.47 17.67 11.31
CA ASN A 85 -8.12 18.88 10.58
C ASN A 85 -6.69 19.33 10.93
N ILE A 86 -5.72 18.81 10.19
CA ILE A 86 -4.30 19.19 10.29
C ILE A 86 -3.86 19.96 9.04
N PRO A 87 -2.83 20.83 9.13
CA PRO A 87 -2.30 21.53 7.97
C PRO A 87 -1.89 20.56 6.86
N HIS A 88 -2.20 20.89 5.61
CA HIS A 88 -1.90 20.02 4.46
C HIS A 88 -0.41 19.68 4.34
N SER A 89 0.49 20.60 4.68
CA SER A 89 1.93 20.36 4.66
C SER A 89 2.33 19.24 5.60
N ASP A 90 1.72 19.14 6.78
CA ASP A 90 1.99 18.09 7.77
C ASP A 90 1.27 16.81 7.39
N SER A 91 0.01 16.92 6.96
CA SER A 91 -0.77 15.77 6.53
C SER A 91 -0.10 15.03 5.37
N PHE A 92 0.46 15.77 4.41
CA PHE A 92 1.19 15.18 3.30
C PHE A 92 2.50 14.53 3.75
N ALA A 93 3.26 15.20 4.62
CA ALA A 93 4.49 14.64 5.18
C ALA A 93 4.22 13.36 6.00
N ILE A 94 3.16 13.34 6.81
CA ILE A 94 2.70 12.16 7.57
C ILE A 94 2.25 11.04 6.64
N PHE A 95 1.46 11.37 5.61
CA PHE A 95 1.01 10.40 4.62
C PHE A 95 2.20 9.68 3.97
N LEU A 96 3.18 10.44 3.48
CA LEU A 96 4.40 9.89 2.90
C LEU A 96 5.26 9.15 3.93
N ALA A 97 5.41 9.68 5.16
CA ALA A 97 6.18 9.04 6.23
C ALA A 97 5.63 7.65 6.59
N GLY A 98 4.32 7.43 6.41
CA GLY A 98 3.72 6.11 6.52
C GLY A 98 4.38 5.05 5.62
N PHE A 99 4.96 5.45 4.49
CA PHE A 99 5.60 4.50 3.57
C PHE A 99 6.89 3.85 4.09
N THR A 100 7.49 4.40 5.15
CA THR A 100 8.69 3.82 5.80
C THR A 100 8.51 2.36 6.18
N LEU A 101 7.30 1.98 6.56
CA LEU A 101 6.95 0.65 7.02
C LEU A 101 5.90 -0.04 6.11
N THR A 102 5.76 0.39 4.85
CA THR A 102 4.89 -0.28 3.85
C THR A 102 5.25 -1.75 3.69
N ALA A 103 6.53 -2.11 3.84
CA ALA A 103 7.01 -3.48 3.72
C ALA A 103 6.67 -4.37 4.93
N THR A 104 5.91 -3.90 5.91
CA THR A 104 5.45 -4.73 7.04
C THR A 104 4.28 -5.65 6.64
N PRO A 105 4.09 -6.79 7.34
CA PRO A 105 2.93 -7.65 7.13
C PRO A 105 1.61 -6.87 7.18
N GLY A 106 0.76 -7.04 6.17
CA GLY A 106 -0.52 -6.34 6.06
C GLY A 106 -0.42 -4.81 5.98
N LYS A 107 0.78 -4.25 5.71
CA LYS A 107 1.07 -2.81 5.77
C LYS A 107 0.69 -2.16 7.11
N ILE A 108 0.68 -2.94 8.21
CA ILE A 108 0.30 -2.48 9.56
C ILE A 108 1.18 -1.31 10.02
N GLY A 109 2.43 -1.24 9.57
CA GLY A 109 3.35 -0.17 9.88
C GLY A 109 2.90 1.22 9.42
N GLU A 110 1.99 1.34 8.43
CA GLU A 110 1.38 2.62 8.07
C GLU A 110 0.51 3.21 9.19
N ALA A 111 0.14 2.41 10.20
CA ALA A 111 -0.56 2.88 11.40
C ALA A 111 0.25 3.93 12.19
N ILE A 112 1.56 4.06 11.94
CA ILE A 112 2.40 5.13 12.51
C ILE A 112 1.86 6.53 12.20
N LYS A 113 1.13 6.70 11.09
CA LYS A 113 0.43 7.95 10.75
C LYS A 113 -0.45 8.44 11.91
N GLY A 114 -1.11 7.52 12.63
CA GLY A 114 -2.00 7.86 13.73
C GLY A 114 -1.27 8.44 14.95
N TYR A 115 -0.04 7.99 15.21
CA TYR A 115 0.81 8.57 16.25
C TYR A 115 1.20 10.00 15.88
N PHE A 116 1.67 10.23 14.65
CA PHE A 116 2.03 11.58 14.21
C PHE A 116 0.86 12.55 14.20
N ILE A 117 -0.36 12.10 13.86
CA ILE A 117 -1.54 12.96 13.97
C ILE A 117 -1.81 13.32 15.44
N ARG A 118 -1.81 12.32 16.33
CA ARG A 118 -2.05 12.54 17.76
C ARG A 118 -1.07 13.56 18.35
N ASP A 119 0.19 13.50 17.96
CA ASP A 119 1.22 14.40 18.49
C ASP A 119 1.03 15.85 17.99
N ILE A 120 0.26 16.07 16.91
CA ILE A 120 -0.05 17.40 16.36
C ILE A 120 -1.35 17.98 16.94
N ASP A 121 -2.43 17.21 16.97
CA ASP A 121 -3.77 17.73 17.28
C ASP A 121 -4.47 17.00 18.44
N GLY A 122 -3.81 16.00 19.06
CA GLY A 122 -4.36 15.22 20.16
C GLY A 122 -5.36 14.13 19.75
N THR A 123 -5.61 13.93 18.45
CA THR A 123 -6.59 12.94 17.99
C THR A 123 -6.22 11.53 18.49
N PRO A 124 -7.16 10.78 19.10
CA PRO A 124 -6.90 9.41 19.54
C PRO A 124 -6.45 8.50 18.39
N ILE A 125 -5.41 7.70 18.62
CA ILE A 125 -4.88 6.72 17.66
C ILE A 125 -5.97 5.73 17.21
N ALA A 126 -6.89 5.38 18.11
CA ALA A 126 -8.04 4.51 17.82
C ALA A 126 -8.98 5.08 16.74
N LYS A 127 -8.94 6.40 16.50
CA LYS A 127 -9.72 7.08 15.46
C LYS A 127 -9.00 7.09 14.11
N THR A 128 -7.67 7.16 14.10
CA THR A 128 -6.86 7.34 12.89
C THR A 128 -6.34 6.02 12.31
N VAL A 129 -5.98 5.04 13.15
CA VAL A 129 -5.48 3.74 12.68
C VAL A 129 -6.49 2.99 11.80
N PRO A 130 -7.80 2.96 12.10
CA PRO A 130 -8.77 2.28 11.25
C PRO A 130 -8.89 2.91 9.85
N VAL A 131 -8.53 4.18 9.67
CA VAL A 131 -8.45 4.80 8.35
C VAL A 131 -7.46 4.06 7.44
N VAL A 132 -6.33 3.58 7.98
CA VAL A 132 -5.35 2.79 7.21
C VAL A 132 -5.99 1.50 6.70
N ILE A 133 -6.86 0.87 7.49
CA ILE A 133 -7.62 -0.32 7.07
C ILE A 133 -8.59 0.05 5.94
N SER A 134 -9.31 1.17 6.07
CA SER A 134 -10.21 1.67 5.02
C SER A 134 -9.47 2.02 3.72
N GLU A 135 -8.26 2.59 3.82
CA GLU A 135 -7.36 2.78 2.67
C GLU A 135 -7.04 1.45 1.99
N ARG A 136 -6.74 0.40 2.75
CA ARG A 136 -6.42 -0.93 2.23
C ARG A 136 -7.59 -1.61 1.55
N VAL A 137 -8.76 -1.59 2.17
CA VAL A 137 -9.97 -2.19 1.59
C VAL A 137 -10.28 -1.55 0.24
N THR A 138 -10.24 -0.21 0.17
CA THR A 138 -10.53 0.54 -1.05
C THR A 138 -9.43 0.42 -2.11
N ASP A 139 -8.17 0.27 -1.69
CA ASP A 139 -7.05 -0.08 -2.58
C ASP A 139 -7.25 -1.47 -3.20
N LEU A 140 -7.62 -2.48 -2.40
CA LEU A 140 -7.87 -3.85 -2.89
C LEU A 140 -9.07 -3.90 -3.84
N LEU A 141 -10.15 -3.19 -3.54
CA LEU A 141 -11.30 -3.08 -4.44
C LEU A 141 -10.91 -2.46 -5.79
N ALA A 142 -10.08 -1.41 -5.78
CA ALA A 142 -9.59 -0.80 -7.01
C ALA A 142 -8.70 -1.75 -7.83
N LEU A 143 -7.81 -2.49 -7.17
CA LEU A 143 -7.00 -3.52 -7.82
C LEU A 143 -7.86 -4.65 -8.40
N VAL A 144 -8.89 -5.11 -7.70
CA VAL A 144 -9.85 -6.10 -8.22
C VAL A 144 -10.55 -5.57 -9.47
N ILE A 145 -11.01 -4.32 -9.47
CA ILE A 145 -11.62 -3.69 -10.65
C ILE A 145 -10.64 -3.68 -11.82
N LEU A 146 -9.38 -3.26 -11.58
CA LEU A 146 -8.34 -3.25 -12.61
C LEU A 146 -8.03 -4.66 -13.13
N ALA A 147 -7.96 -5.66 -12.25
CA ALA A 147 -7.75 -7.05 -12.64
C ALA A 147 -8.91 -7.56 -13.52
N VAL A 148 -10.16 -7.34 -13.12
CA VAL A 148 -11.34 -7.74 -13.91
C VAL A 148 -11.35 -7.04 -15.27
N LEU A 149 -11.08 -5.73 -15.32
CA LEU A 149 -11.04 -4.98 -16.59
C LEU A 149 -9.91 -5.43 -17.50
N GLY A 150 -8.70 -5.61 -16.96
CA GLY A 150 -7.53 -6.09 -17.70
C GLY A 150 -7.76 -7.49 -18.27
N PHE A 151 -8.38 -8.37 -17.48
CA PHE A 151 -8.73 -9.71 -17.91
C PHE A 151 -9.82 -9.71 -18.97
N ALA A 152 -10.99 -9.14 -18.67
CA ALA A 152 -12.18 -9.24 -19.51
C ALA A 152 -12.03 -8.60 -20.89
N LEU A 153 -11.20 -7.55 -20.99
CA LEU A 153 -10.99 -6.82 -22.24
C LEU A 153 -9.71 -7.24 -22.98
N GLY A 154 -8.74 -7.84 -22.29
CA GLY A 154 -7.40 -8.07 -22.81
C GLY A 154 -7.01 -9.53 -22.98
N ILE A 155 -7.62 -10.46 -22.25
CA ILE A 155 -7.17 -11.85 -22.14
C ILE A 155 -8.32 -12.79 -22.52
N SER A 156 -8.04 -13.70 -23.46
CA SER A 156 -9.00 -14.67 -24.00
C SER A 156 -8.84 -16.07 -23.41
N ALA A 157 -8.57 -16.20 -22.10
CA ALA A 157 -8.11 -17.48 -21.52
C ALA A 157 -8.95 -17.97 -20.33
N GLY A 158 -9.74 -19.03 -20.54
CA GLY A 158 -10.11 -20.03 -19.53
C GLY A 158 -10.92 -19.60 -18.28
N ASP A 159 -10.93 -20.48 -17.27
CA ASP A 159 -11.67 -20.36 -16.00
C ASP A 159 -11.06 -19.33 -15.02
N GLU A 160 -10.00 -18.64 -15.41
CA GLU A 160 -9.28 -17.66 -14.58
C GLU A 160 -10.16 -16.46 -14.20
N LEU A 161 -11.11 -16.07 -15.07
CA LEU A 161 -12.08 -15.02 -14.75
C LEU A 161 -12.89 -15.34 -13.51
N LEU A 162 -13.33 -16.59 -13.36
CA LEU A 162 -14.13 -17.01 -12.21
C LEU A 162 -13.32 -16.85 -10.92
N SER A 163 -12.04 -17.21 -10.94
CA SER A 163 -11.15 -17.05 -9.79
C SER A 163 -10.99 -15.58 -9.38
N VAL A 164 -10.82 -14.69 -10.36
CA VAL A 164 -10.73 -13.23 -10.13
C VAL A 164 -12.04 -12.66 -9.59
N LEU A 165 -13.18 -13.11 -10.12
CA LEU A 165 -14.51 -12.70 -9.66
C LEU A 165 -14.81 -13.19 -8.23
N LEU A 166 -14.46 -14.44 -7.90
CA LEU A 166 -14.60 -14.98 -6.55
C LEU A 166 -13.72 -14.21 -5.55
N LEU A 167 -12.48 -13.91 -5.94
CA LEU A 167 -11.56 -13.10 -5.14
C LEU A 167 -12.13 -11.69 -4.91
N GLY A 168 -12.63 -11.06 -5.96
CA GLY A 168 -13.27 -9.75 -5.89
C GLY A 168 -14.52 -9.75 -5.01
N GLY A 169 -15.36 -10.78 -5.13
CA GLY A 169 -16.52 -10.99 -4.29
C GLY A 169 -16.16 -11.17 -2.81
N ALA A 170 -15.07 -11.87 -2.51
CA ALA A 170 -14.58 -12.04 -1.14
C ALA A 170 -14.08 -10.71 -0.55
N VAL A 171 -13.29 -9.93 -1.29
CA VAL A 171 -12.81 -8.60 -0.86
C VAL A 171 -13.99 -7.65 -0.64
N PHE A 172 -14.96 -7.64 -1.55
CA PHE A 172 -16.16 -6.82 -1.44
C PHE A 172 -17.06 -7.23 -0.26
N GLY A 173 -17.26 -8.52 -0.06
CA GLY A 173 -17.97 -9.05 1.11
C GLY A 173 -17.30 -8.64 2.43
N ALA A 174 -15.97 -8.76 2.52
CA ALA A 174 -15.21 -8.31 3.67
C ALA A 174 -15.36 -6.79 3.90
N ALA A 175 -15.34 -5.98 2.84
CA ALA A 175 -15.56 -4.54 2.92
C ALA A 175 -16.94 -4.19 3.51
N ILE A 176 -18.00 -4.89 3.06
CA ILE A 176 -19.36 -4.71 3.59
C ILE A 176 -19.43 -5.06 5.07
N VAL A 177 -18.82 -6.18 5.48
CA VAL A 177 -18.80 -6.61 6.89
C VAL A 177 -18.07 -5.57 7.75
N LEU A 178 -16.91 -5.08 7.31
CA LEU A 178 -16.12 -4.09 8.03
C LEU A 178 -16.78 -2.70 8.11
N GLY A 179 -17.57 -2.33 7.09
CA GLY A 179 -18.35 -1.08 7.07
C GLY A 179 -19.70 -1.16 7.79
N SER A 180 -20.11 -2.33 8.27
CA SER A 180 -21.41 -2.54 8.89
C SER A 180 -21.36 -2.36 10.41
N GLY A 181 -22.17 -1.44 10.95
CA GLY A 181 -22.34 -1.29 12.40
C GLY A 181 -22.88 -2.56 13.09
N THR A 182 -23.58 -3.44 12.35
CA THR A 182 -24.10 -4.68 12.94
C THR A 182 -23.00 -5.67 13.32
N PHE A 183 -21.85 -5.64 12.63
CA PHE A 183 -20.69 -6.46 12.97
C PHE A 183 -20.13 -6.06 14.34
N TYR A 184 -19.93 -4.77 14.56
CA TYR A 184 -19.40 -4.23 15.82
C TYR A 184 -20.37 -4.47 16.97
N ASN A 185 -21.65 -4.16 16.80
CA ASN A 185 -22.66 -4.33 17.85
C ASN A 185 -22.92 -5.80 18.23
N LYS A 186 -22.94 -6.73 17.27
CA LYS A 186 -23.25 -8.14 17.57
C LYS A 186 -22.05 -8.94 18.08
N ILE A 187 -20.85 -8.61 17.60
CA ILE A 187 -19.64 -9.39 17.89
C ILE A 187 -18.76 -8.64 18.88
N LEU A 188 -18.24 -7.47 18.50
CA LEU A 188 -17.25 -6.75 19.31
C LEU A 188 -17.85 -6.23 20.62
N ALA A 189 -19.01 -5.57 20.59
CA ALA A 189 -19.64 -5.02 21.79
C ALA A 189 -20.02 -6.13 22.79
N LYS A 190 -20.43 -7.31 22.31
CA LYS A 190 -20.71 -8.46 23.17
C LYS A 190 -19.43 -9.00 23.82
N LEU A 191 -18.35 -9.13 23.05
CA LEU A 191 -17.04 -9.58 23.55
C LEU A 191 -16.41 -8.59 24.53
N THR A 192 -16.57 -7.29 24.30
CA THR A 192 -16.04 -6.25 25.20
C THR A 192 -16.97 -5.93 26.37
N SER A 193 -18.20 -6.43 26.40
CA SER A 193 -19.13 -6.21 27.53
C SER A 193 -18.79 -7.01 28.80
N VAL A 194 -17.87 -8.00 28.72
CA VAL A 194 -17.60 -8.96 29.79
C VAL A 194 -16.13 -8.99 30.22
N GLY A 195 -15.90 -9.14 31.52
CA GLY A 195 -14.58 -9.40 32.10
C GLY A 195 -13.54 -8.28 31.84
N PRO A 196 -12.24 -8.62 31.69
CA PRO A 196 -11.17 -7.63 31.53
C PRO A 196 -11.20 -6.89 30.17
N LEU A 197 -12.03 -7.34 29.22
CA LEU A 197 -12.15 -6.74 27.89
C LEU A 197 -12.99 -5.46 27.88
N LYS A 198 -13.74 -5.17 28.95
CA LYS A 198 -14.51 -3.93 29.12
C LYS A 198 -13.69 -2.66 28.99
N ARG A 199 -12.41 -2.72 29.34
CA ARG A 199 -11.47 -1.61 29.16
C ARG A 199 -11.29 -1.16 27.70
N PHE A 200 -11.63 -2.01 26.72
CA PHE A 200 -11.49 -1.71 25.29
C PHE A 200 -12.79 -1.21 24.63
N GLN A 201 -13.91 -1.19 25.35
CA GLN A 201 -15.22 -0.81 24.80
C GLN A 201 -15.18 0.57 24.14
N TYR A 202 -14.61 1.57 24.81
CA TYR A 202 -14.46 2.92 24.26
C TYR A 202 -13.66 2.95 22.96
N SER A 203 -12.57 2.17 22.86
CA SER A 203 -11.80 2.07 21.61
C SER A 203 -12.59 1.39 20.51
N CYS A 204 -13.38 0.35 20.83
CA CYS A 204 -14.24 -0.30 19.85
C CYS A 204 -15.30 0.64 19.28
N ASP A 205 -15.92 1.48 20.12
CA ASP A 205 -16.92 2.47 19.68
C ASP A 205 -16.31 3.50 18.71
N ILE A 206 -15.09 3.98 19.00
CA ILE A 206 -14.35 4.89 18.11
C ILE A 206 -14.00 4.20 16.78
N ILE A 207 -13.56 2.94 16.84
CA ILE A 207 -13.21 2.15 15.66
C ILE A 207 -14.45 1.92 14.80
N GLU A 208 -15.58 1.55 15.40
CA GLU A 208 -16.87 1.39 14.72
C GLU A 208 -17.27 2.69 14.00
N GLY A 209 -17.25 3.83 14.71
CA GLY A 209 -17.59 5.13 14.13
C GLY A 209 -16.68 5.49 12.93
N THR A 210 -15.39 5.20 13.04
CA THR A 210 -14.44 5.41 11.94
C THR A 210 -14.71 4.48 10.75
N MET A 211 -14.86 3.18 11.00
CA MET A 211 -15.01 2.18 9.96
C MET A 211 -16.34 2.33 9.21
N THR A 212 -17.44 2.56 9.94
CA THR A 212 -18.75 2.88 9.32
C THR A 212 -18.73 4.23 8.58
N GLY A 213 -18.03 5.22 9.14
CA GLY A 213 -17.87 6.55 8.52
C GLY A 213 -17.05 6.53 7.23
N THR A 214 -16.11 5.60 7.09
CA THR A 214 -15.15 5.53 5.96
C THR A 214 -15.44 4.40 4.97
N LEU A 215 -16.10 3.33 5.38
CA LEU A 215 -16.50 2.18 4.54
C LEU A 215 -18.03 2.08 4.33
N SER A 216 -18.79 3.13 4.64
CA SER A 216 -20.17 3.23 4.16
C SER A 216 -20.21 3.30 2.62
N PRO A 217 -21.33 2.93 1.97
CA PRO A 217 -21.39 2.74 0.52
C PRO A 217 -20.85 3.90 -0.30
N ARG A 218 -21.21 5.15 0.06
CA ARG A 218 -20.77 6.35 -0.66
C ARG A 218 -19.27 6.63 -0.49
N PRO A 219 -18.71 6.74 0.74
CA PRO A 219 -17.26 6.84 0.94
C PRO A 219 -16.47 5.73 0.30
N MET A 220 -16.91 4.48 0.45
CA MET A 220 -16.23 3.31 -0.12
C MET A 220 -16.16 3.40 -1.64
N LEU A 221 -17.28 3.72 -2.31
CA LEU A 221 -17.32 3.87 -3.76
C LEU A 221 -16.45 5.03 -4.24
N LEU A 222 -16.53 6.20 -3.59
CA LEU A 222 -15.73 7.38 -3.96
C LEU A 222 -14.24 7.12 -3.80
N THR A 223 -13.82 6.52 -2.68
CA THR A 223 -12.40 6.28 -2.40
C THR A 223 -11.84 5.11 -3.20
N THR A 224 -12.66 4.12 -3.54
CA THR A 224 -12.30 3.09 -4.53
C THR A 224 -12.11 3.74 -5.91
N ALA A 225 -13.04 4.61 -6.34
CA ALA A 225 -12.92 5.33 -7.61
C ALA A 225 -11.68 6.24 -7.68
N ILE A 226 -11.27 6.85 -6.56
CA ILE A 226 -9.99 7.58 -6.46
C ILE A 226 -8.79 6.62 -6.53
N SER A 227 -8.90 5.42 -5.97
CA SER A 227 -7.80 4.46 -5.92
C SER A 227 -7.53 3.81 -7.29
N VAL A 228 -8.55 3.64 -8.15
CA VAL A 228 -8.39 3.08 -9.51
C VAL A 228 -7.32 3.80 -10.33
N PRO A 229 -7.38 5.13 -10.57
CA PRO A 229 -6.33 5.82 -11.33
C PRO A 229 -4.98 5.81 -10.60
N GLY A 230 -4.96 5.76 -9.26
CA GLY A 230 -3.70 5.65 -8.49
C GLY A 230 -2.96 4.35 -8.78
N TRP A 231 -3.65 3.21 -8.64
CA TRP A 231 -3.09 1.88 -8.96
C TRP A 231 -2.83 1.68 -10.46
N PHE A 232 -3.61 2.34 -11.31
CA PHE A 232 -3.37 2.30 -12.74
C PHE A 232 -2.01 2.90 -13.14
N MET A 233 -1.46 3.84 -12.36
CA MET A 233 -0.10 4.35 -12.62
C MET A 233 0.96 3.24 -12.52
N GLU A 234 0.86 2.34 -11.55
CA GLU A 234 1.78 1.18 -11.43
C GLU A 234 1.56 0.17 -12.57
N CYS A 235 0.33 0.08 -13.09
CA CYS A 235 0.05 -0.72 -14.29
C CYS A 235 0.70 -0.12 -15.55
N LEU A 236 0.71 1.21 -15.67
CA LEU A 236 1.41 1.92 -16.74
C LEU A 236 2.93 1.76 -16.63
N GLU A 237 3.48 1.71 -15.42
CA GLU A 237 4.89 1.39 -15.19
C GLU A 237 5.23 -0.01 -15.73
N LEU A 238 4.42 -1.03 -15.42
CA LEU A 238 4.63 -2.38 -15.94
C LEU A 238 4.51 -2.41 -17.47
N TRP A 239 3.48 -1.76 -18.02
CA TRP A 239 3.27 -1.67 -19.46
C TRP A 239 4.46 -1.02 -20.19
N LEU A 240 5.00 0.07 -19.64
CA LEU A 240 6.19 0.74 -20.18
C LEU A 240 7.39 -0.21 -20.19
N LEU A 241 7.63 -0.94 -19.10
CA LEU A 241 8.71 -1.92 -19.02
C LEU A 241 8.55 -3.05 -20.05
N LEU A 242 7.36 -3.62 -20.17
CA LEU A 242 7.11 -4.71 -21.11
C LEU A 242 7.23 -4.24 -22.56
N THR A 243 6.81 -3.02 -22.88
CA THR A 243 6.96 -2.43 -24.22
C THR A 243 8.43 -2.39 -24.64
N LEU A 244 9.33 -2.11 -23.70
CA LEU A 244 10.77 -2.03 -23.95
C LEU A 244 11.46 -3.40 -23.96
N LEU A 245 11.07 -4.28 -23.04
CA LEU A 245 11.77 -5.55 -22.81
C LEU A 245 11.24 -6.71 -23.66
N ALA A 246 9.94 -6.80 -23.89
CA ALA A 246 9.31 -7.92 -24.61
C ALA A 246 9.23 -7.68 -26.13
N GLY A 247 9.37 -6.42 -26.57
CA GLY A 247 9.13 -6.03 -27.95
C GLY A 247 7.64 -6.02 -28.32
N SER A 248 7.30 -5.29 -29.39
CA SER A 248 5.92 -4.97 -29.78
C SER A 248 5.28 -6.05 -30.68
N SER A 249 5.25 -7.32 -30.25
CA SER A 249 4.48 -8.35 -30.98
C SER A 249 2.97 -8.23 -30.74
N LEU A 250 2.58 -7.74 -29.57
CA LEU A 250 1.19 -7.47 -29.20
C LEU A 250 0.79 -6.02 -29.51
N SER A 251 -0.49 -5.81 -29.80
CA SER A 251 -1.06 -4.46 -29.89
C SER A 251 -0.85 -3.70 -28.57
N PRO A 252 -0.49 -2.41 -28.58
CA PRO A 252 -0.21 -1.64 -27.36
C PRO A 252 -1.34 -1.69 -26.32
N ILE A 253 -2.60 -1.73 -26.77
CA ILE A 253 -3.76 -1.81 -25.88
C ILE A 253 -3.87 -3.17 -25.20
N ILE A 254 -3.60 -4.27 -25.90
CA ILE A 254 -3.63 -5.62 -25.33
C ILE A 254 -2.49 -5.79 -24.34
N LEU A 255 -1.31 -5.25 -24.66
CA LEU A 255 -0.18 -5.24 -23.73
C LEU A 255 -0.51 -4.47 -22.45
N LEU A 256 -1.19 -3.32 -22.56
CA LEU A 256 -1.60 -2.50 -21.42
C LEU A 256 -2.62 -3.24 -20.54
N LEU A 257 -3.63 -3.86 -21.16
CA LEU A 257 -4.65 -4.64 -20.44
C LEU A 257 -4.03 -5.85 -19.74
N SER A 258 -3.09 -6.53 -20.41
CA SER A 258 -2.35 -7.66 -19.85
C SER A 258 -1.44 -7.24 -18.69
N ALA A 259 -0.70 -6.14 -18.83
CA ALA A 259 0.11 -5.56 -17.76
C ALA A 259 -0.76 -5.15 -16.55
N THR A 260 -1.93 -4.56 -16.83
CA THR A 260 -2.90 -4.18 -15.80
C THR A 260 -3.42 -5.41 -15.06
N PHE A 261 -3.78 -6.47 -15.77
CA PHE A 261 -4.20 -7.73 -15.17
C PHE A 261 -3.12 -8.34 -14.29
N VAL A 262 -1.90 -8.48 -14.82
CA VAL A 262 -0.74 -9.09 -14.13
C VAL A 262 -0.42 -8.32 -12.86
N HIS A 263 -0.22 -6.99 -12.97
CA HIS A 263 0.16 -6.17 -11.84
C HIS A 263 -0.94 -6.18 -10.77
N ALA A 264 -2.20 -5.99 -11.18
CA ALA A 264 -3.31 -5.94 -10.25
C ALA A 264 -3.49 -7.28 -9.49
N THR A 265 -3.45 -8.40 -10.22
CA THR A 265 -3.61 -9.74 -9.62
C THR A 265 -2.45 -10.08 -8.69
N ALA A 266 -1.21 -9.82 -9.10
CA ALA A 266 -0.02 -10.02 -8.26
C ALA A 266 -0.06 -9.15 -6.99
N SER A 267 -0.53 -7.90 -7.10
CA SER A 267 -0.70 -6.99 -5.96
C SER A 267 -1.79 -7.47 -4.98
N VAL A 268 -2.92 -7.97 -5.47
CA VAL A 268 -3.99 -8.52 -4.61
C VAL A 268 -3.50 -9.78 -3.90
N ILE A 269 -2.90 -10.74 -4.60
CA ILE A 269 -2.37 -11.97 -4.00
C ILE A 269 -1.27 -11.65 -2.98
N GLY A 270 -0.36 -10.73 -3.33
CA GLY A 270 0.69 -10.27 -2.41
C GLY A 270 0.13 -9.61 -1.15
N ALA A 271 -0.98 -8.87 -1.26
CA ALA A 271 -1.61 -8.26 -0.10
C ALA A 271 -2.37 -9.27 0.78
N LEU A 272 -3.10 -10.22 0.18
CA LEU A 272 -3.94 -11.18 0.91
C LEU A 272 -3.14 -12.29 1.61
N THR A 273 -1.91 -12.54 1.17
CA THR A 273 -1.00 -13.48 1.84
C THR A 273 -0.34 -12.89 3.09
N PHE A 274 -0.55 -11.59 3.36
CA PHE A 274 0.07 -10.85 4.47
C PHE A 274 1.59 -10.98 4.52
N SER A 275 2.23 -11.32 3.39
CA SER A 275 3.69 -11.34 3.31
C SER A 275 4.22 -9.91 3.46
N PRO A 276 5.40 -9.72 4.08
CA PRO A 276 5.93 -8.39 4.29
C PRO A 276 6.12 -7.64 2.96
N GLY A 277 5.34 -6.58 2.74
CA GLY A 277 5.35 -5.83 1.48
C GLY A 277 4.85 -6.59 0.24
N GLY A 278 4.28 -7.79 0.40
CA GLY A 278 3.93 -8.67 -0.73
C GLY A 278 5.12 -9.47 -1.29
N VAL A 279 6.30 -9.38 -0.66
CA VAL A 279 7.56 -9.94 -1.14
C VAL A 279 7.52 -11.47 -1.19
N GLY A 280 8.01 -12.04 -2.28
CA GLY A 280 7.96 -13.46 -2.62
C GLY A 280 6.69 -13.77 -3.42
N THR A 281 5.52 -13.47 -2.85
CA THR A 281 4.23 -13.81 -3.45
C THR A 281 3.92 -12.97 -4.68
N TYR A 282 4.16 -11.66 -4.63
CA TYR A 282 3.99 -10.80 -5.80
C TYR A 282 4.90 -11.26 -6.94
N GLU A 283 6.17 -11.52 -6.62
CA GLU A 283 7.19 -11.84 -7.61
C GLU A 283 6.90 -13.17 -8.30
N VAL A 284 6.52 -14.21 -7.54
CA VAL A 284 6.11 -15.50 -8.11
C VAL A 284 4.88 -15.34 -8.99
N THR A 285 3.83 -14.67 -8.50
CA THR A 285 2.60 -14.47 -9.29
C THR A 285 2.89 -13.66 -10.56
N SER A 286 3.64 -12.56 -10.46
CA SER A 286 3.98 -11.71 -11.60
C SER A 286 4.76 -12.47 -12.66
N VAL A 287 5.81 -13.22 -12.29
CA VAL A 287 6.60 -14.01 -13.24
C VAL A 287 5.75 -15.11 -13.90
N VAL A 288 4.93 -15.82 -13.12
CA VAL A 288 4.04 -16.86 -13.64
C VAL A 288 3.02 -16.28 -14.62
N LEU A 289 2.33 -15.20 -14.27
CA LEU A 289 1.33 -14.61 -15.15
C LEU A 289 1.98 -14.01 -16.41
N LEU A 290 3.15 -13.37 -16.29
CA LEU A 290 3.88 -12.85 -17.45
C LEU A 290 4.27 -13.96 -18.42
N THR A 291 4.81 -15.07 -17.90
CA THR A 291 5.25 -16.20 -18.75
C THR A 291 4.07 -16.98 -19.34
N VAL A 292 3.01 -17.22 -18.57
CA VAL A 292 1.86 -18.04 -19.00
C VAL A 292 0.91 -17.25 -19.91
N ILE A 293 0.61 -15.99 -19.59
CA ILE A 293 -0.41 -15.21 -20.29
C ILE A 293 0.18 -14.43 -21.46
N LEU A 294 1.30 -13.74 -21.24
CA LEU A 294 1.93 -12.93 -22.30
C LEU A 294 2.93 -13.74 -23.12
N GLY A 295 3.29 -14.96 -22.68
CA GLY A 295 4.30 -15.78 -23.36
C GLY A 295 5.69 -15.16 -23.35
N VAL A 296 5.97 -14.19 -22.46
CA VAL A 296 7.29 -13.58 -22.38
C VAL A 296 8.29 -14.56 -21.77
N THR A 297 9.55 -14.47 -22.18
CA THR A 297 10.59 -15.35 -21.65
C THR A 297 10.83 -15.09 -20.17
N THR A 298 11.22 -16.14 -19.44
CA THR A 298 11.53 -16.05 -18.00
C THR A 298 12.53 -14.94 -17.64
N PRO A 299 13.61 -14.69 -18.41
CA PRO A 299 14.50 -13.55 -18.17
C PRO A 299 13.80 -12.19 -18.22
N ILE A 300 12.95 -11.97 -19.24
CA ILE A 300 12.21 -10.71 -19.41
C ILE A 300 11.20 -10.53 -18.29
N ALA A 301 10.44 -11.58 -17.96
CA ALA A 301 9.49 -11.57 -16.85
C ALA A 301 10.19 -11.22 -15.53
N SER A 302 11.31 -11.89 -15.24
CA SER A 302 12.10 -11.66 -14.02
C SER A 302 12.68 -10.25 -13.96
N ALA A 303 13.21 -9.74 -15.06
CA ALA A 303 13.71 -8.36 -15.15
C ALA A 303 12.61 -7.33 -14.89
N ALA A 304 11.45 -7.48 -15.54
CA ALA A 304 10.31 -6.59 -15.36
C ALA A 304 9.79 -6.64 -13.91
N THR A 305 9.65 -7.84 -13.33
CA THR A 305 9.19 -8.05 -11.96
C THR A 305 10.14 -7.46 -10.92
N ILE A 306 11.46 -7.63 -11.07
CA ILE A 306 12.43 -7.02 -10.13
C ILE A 306 12.35 -5.50 -10.23
N LEU A 307 12.37 -4.96 -11.46
CA LEU A 307 12.45 -3.52 -11.67
C LEU A 307 11.19 -2.79 -11.21
N ILE A 308 10.00 -3.31 -11.51
CA ILE A 308 8.76 -2.70 -11.01
C ILE A 308 8.74 -2.66 -9.48
N ARG A 309 9.29 -3.67 -8.80
CA ARG A 309 9.31 -3.72 -7.33
C ARG A 309 10.32 -2.75 -6.73
N VAL A 310 11.43 -2.50 -7.41
CA VAL A 310 12.36 -1.44 -7.03
C VAL A 310 11.66 -0.08 -7.12
N VAL A 311 10.94 0.20 -8.20
CA VAL A 311 10.35 1.54 -8.42
C VAL A 311 9.02 1.75 -7.69
N THR A 312 8.25 0.71 -7.39
CA THR A 312 6.98 0.85 -6.66
C THR A 312 7.17 0.73 -5.14
N LEU A 313 7.72 -0.40 -4.67
CA LEU A 313 7.87 -0.68 -3.25
C LEU A 313 9.05 0.09 -2.66
N TRP A 314 10.26 -0.12 -3.17
CA TRP A 314 11.47 0.40 -2.54
C TRP A 314 11.61 1.92 -2.67
N PHE A 315 11.21 2.48 -3.81
CA PHE A 315 11.11 3.93 -3.97
C PHE A 315 10.16 4.55 -2.93
N SER A 316 9.00 3.94 -2.68
CA SER A 316 8.07 4.43 -1.65
C SER A 316 8.69 4.43 -0.25
N VAL A 317 9.49 3.41 0.08
CA VAL A 317 10.20 3.32 1.37
C VAL A 317 11.22 4.46 1.50
N VAL A 318 12.00 4.73 0.45
CA VAL A 318 12.96 5.86 0.42
C VAL A 318 12.25 7.19 0.60
N VAL A 319 11.18 7.44 -0.16
CA VAL A 319 10.34 8.64 -0.04
C VAL A 319 9.79 8.77 1.38
N GLY A 320 9.37 7.65 1.98
CA GLY A 320 8.89 7.62 3.35
C GLY A 320 9.95 8.03 4.37
N PHE A 321 11.19 7.55 4.24
CA PHE A 321 12.27 7.95 5.16
C PHE A 321 12.62 9.44 5.05
N VAL A 322 12.62 9.98 3.83
CA VAL A 322 12.81 11.42 3.61
C VAL A 322 11.67 12.21 4.27
N ALA A 323 10.43 11.79 4.10
CA ALA A 323 9.27 12.44 4.72
C ALA A 323 9.27 12.33 6.25
N LEU A 324 9.68 11.17 6.80
CA LEU A 324 9.82 10.97 8.23
C LEU A 324 10.85 11.93 8.84
N ALA A 325 11.98 12.16 8.16
CA ALA A 325 12.96 13.15 8.60
C ALA A 325 12.36 14.57 8.64
N VAL A 326 11.47 14.92 7.70
CA VAL A 326 10.75 16.20 7.69
C VAL A 326 9.76 16.29 8.85
N VAL A 327 8.97 15.24 9.10
CA VAL A 327 8.01 15.18 10.22
C VAL A 327 8.76 15.39 11.55
N ASN A 328 9.85 14.64 11.78
CA ASN A 328 10.64 14.74 13.02
C ASN A 328 11.28 16.12 13.21
N ARG A 329 11.75 16.77 12.13
CA ARG A 329 12.29 18.13 12.20
C ARG A 329 11.22 19.16 12.60
N ARG A 330 10.02 19.03 12.05
CA ARG A 330 8.89 19.93 12.36
C ARG A 330 8.40 19.73 13.80
N ASP A 331 8.30 18.49 14.25
CA ASP A 331 7.89 18.17 15.62
C ASP A 331 8.86 18.76 16.66
N ARG A 332 10.18 18.58 16.45
CA ARG A 332 11.21 19.20 17.31
C ARG A 332 11.09 20.72 17.37
N LYS A 333 10.80 21.37 16.23
CA LYS A 333 10.62 22.83 16.17
C LYS A 333 9.43 23.28 17.01
N ARG A 334 8.31 22.57 16.95
CA ARG A 334 7.10 22.88 17.75
C ARG A 334 7.34 22.74 19.25
N LYS A 335 7.98 21.64 19.66
CA LYS A 335 8.36 21.40 21.06
C LYS A 335 9.28 22.51 21.59
N HIS A 336 10.18 23.02 20.76
CA HIS A 336 11.05 24.14 21.14
C HIS A 336 10.29 25.47 21.25
N GLU A 337 9.38 25.76 20.32
CA GLU A 337 8.55 26.98 20.35
C GLU A 337 7.60 26.99 21.57
N SER A 338 7.05 25.84 21.97
CA SER A 338 6.17 25.75 23.14
C SER A 338 6.89 25.99 24.47
N ILE A 339 8.15 25.56 24.60
CA ILE A 339 8.96 25.76 25.81
C ILE A 339 9.34 27.23 26.01
N HIS A 340 9.51 27.99 24.92
CA HIS A 340 9.86 29.41 24.98
C HIS A 340 8.65 30.34 25.13
N GLN A 341 7.43 29.82 25.00
CA GLN A 341 6.18 30.58 25.19
C GLN A 341 5.49 30.35 26.54
N SER A 342 5.94 29.36 27.33
CA SER A 342 5.45 29.03 28.68
C SER A 342 6.29 29.69 29.77
#